data_AF-A0A6J3M010-F1
#
_entry.id   AF-A0A6J3M010-F1
#
_cell.length_a   1.000
_cell.length_b   1.000
_cell.length_c   1.000
_cell.angle_alpha   90.00
_cell.angle_beta   90.00
_cell.angle_gamma   90.00
#
_symmetry.space_group_name_H-M   'P 1'
#
loop_
_entity.id
_entity.type
_entity.pdbx_description
1 polymer ?
#
loop_
_entity_poly.entity_id
_entity_poly.type
_entity_poly.pdbx_seq_one_letter_code
_entity_poly.pdbx_strand_id
1 'polypeptide(L)'
;MSAIPDEITLYPITSSSSSSSASDPSQGTSKPLLVYFITGNPGLIAYYTEFIRTVQHNLSLKPIPSSSSSSSATSSEQTKAFQDSDIIFHGTSLDGFELSRPTDPTVDLPLSLPQQITQVRRNIGRKVAEFTREFSSRSSSSSSDGESQGPMPVVLMGHSVGAYILMEVIAQWQAEQGQRHEGEKGKKKDEGDWRPVAGINLFPTVTEIAKSEKGRQLSWFLNLPHLPVVAHYITRVFQVIPRLPFLDWAAALNPGPLCREVTAGMVTSRNGIRQLL
;
A
#
# COMPACT_ATOMS: atom_id res chain seq x y z
N MET A 1 -25.64 -4.66 3.28
CA MET A 1 -24.46 -3.88 2.86
C MET A 1 -23.24 -4.77 3.04
N SER A 2 -22.39 -4.88 2.02
CA SER A 2 -21.09 -5.57 2.15
C SER A 2 -20.23 -4.78 3.15
N ALA A 3 -19.44 -5.46 3.98
CA ALA A 3 -18.48 -4.76 4.82
C ALA A 3 -17.48 -4.00 3.93
N ILE A 4 -17.18 -2.75 4.29
CA ILE A 4 -16.16 -1.94 3.61
C ILE A 4 -14.79 -2.52 4.00
N PRO A 5 -13.93 -2.89 3.03
CA PRO A 5 -12.69 -3.59 3.33
C PRO A 5 -11.62 -2.66 3.89
N ASP A 6 -10.87 -3.16 4.88
CA ASP A 6 -9.67 -2.51 5.42
C ASP A 6 -8.37 -3.04 4.79
N GLU A 7 -8.46 -4.06 3.94
CA GLU A 7 -7.36 -4.55 3.12
C GLU A 7 -7.86 -5.00 1.74
N ILE A 8 -6.98 -4.96 0.75
CA ILE A 8 -7.21 -5.52 -0.59
C ILE A 8 -5.99 -6.32 -1.00
N THR A 9 -6.21 -7.53 -1.52
CA THR A 9 -5.17 -8.34 -2.16
C THR A 9 -5.72 -8.81 -3.51
N LEU A 10 -5.00 -8.51 -4.59
CA LEU A 10 -5.31 -8.99 -5.93
C LEU A 10 -4.18 -9.87 -6.41
N TYR A 11 -4.50 -11.14 -6.68
CA TYR A 11 -3.59 -12.11 -7.24
C TYR A 11 -3.55 -12.00 -8.77
N PRO A 12 -2.48 -12.52 -9.42
CA PRO A 12 -2.40 -12.56 -10.88
C PRO A 12 -3.64 -13.22 -11.50
N ILE A 13 -4.11 -12.66 -12.60
CA ILE A 13 -5.22 -13.25 -13.37
C ILE A 13 -4.66 -14.46 -14.11
N THR A 14 -4.92 -15.67 -13.62
CA THR A 14 -4.60 -16.89 -14.36
C THR A 14 -5.58 -17.03 -15.51
N SER A 15 -5.10 -16.93 -16.75
CA SER A 15 -5.89 -17.25 -17.94
C SER A 15 -6.23 -18.74 -17.94
N SER A 16 -7.46 -19.07 -17.53
CA SER A 16 -7.99 -20.43 -17.61
C SER A 16 -8.63 -20.66 -18.99
N SER A 17 -7.85 -21.21 -19.92
CA SER A 17 -8.22 -22.00 -21.14
C SER A 17 -7.00 -21.99 -22.09
N SER A 18 -6.42 -23.07 -22.61
CA SER A 18 -6.93 -24.40 -22.96
C SER A 18 -5.77 -25.40 -23.14
N SER A 19 -6.04 -26.68 -22.83
CA SER A 19 -5.44 -27.92 -23.35
C SER A 19 -3.91 -28.13 -23.28
N SER A 20 -3.54 -29.06 -22.38
CA SER A 20 -2.46 -30.06 -22.51
C SER A 20 -1.59 -30.02 -23.77
N SER A 21 -0.42 -29.42 -23.64
CA SER A 21 0.78 -29.89 -24.35
C SER A 21 1.95 -29.77 -23.38
N ALA A 22 2.58 -30.91 -23.08
CA ALA A 22 3.75 -31.00 -22.22
C ALA A 22 4.87 -30.12 -22.81
N SER A 23 5.11 -28.96 -22.19
CA SER A 23 6.28 -28.13 -22.45
C SER A 23 7.15 -28.08 -21.21
N ASP A 24 8.25 -28.83 -21.29
CA ASP A 24 9.59 -28.59 -20.75
C ASP A 24 9.72 -27.98 -19.34
N PRO A 25 10.23 -28.72 -18.32
CA PRO A 25 10.29 -28.29 -16.92
C PRO A 25 11.41 -27.28 -16.59
N SER A 26 11.81 -26.42 -17.53
CA SER A 26 12.95 -25.50 -17.37
C SER A 26 12.57 -24.02 -17.14
N GLN A 27 11.30 -23.70 -16.90
CA GLN A 27 10.92 -22.34 -16.48
C GLN A 27 11.09 -22.19 -14.97
N GLY A 28 12.26 -21.67 -14.57
CA GLY A 28 12.59 -21.37 -13.18
C GLY A 28 11.50 -20.51 -12.53
N THR A 29 11.02 -20.93 -11.37
CA THR A 29 9.97 -20.25 -10.61
C THR A 29 10.48 -18.90 -10.10
N SER A 30 10.20 -17.81 -10.80
CA SER A 30 10.49 -16.46 -10.30
C SER A 30 9.66 -16.17 -9.05
N LYS A 31 10.24 -15.43 -8.10
CA LYS A 31 9.44 -14.90 -6.99
C LYS A 31 8.42 -13.90 -7.50
N PRO A 32 7.21 -13.87 -6.91
CA PRO A 32 6.24 -12.84 -7.24
C PRO A 32 6.72 -11.45 -6.85
N LEU A 33 6.33 -10.48 -7.66
CA LEU A 33 6.52 -9.06 -7.43
C LEU A 33 5.34 -8.53 -6.62
N LEU A 34 5.60 -8.01 -5.44
CA LEU A 34 4.57 -7.36 -4.63
C LEU A 34 4.50 -5.87 -4.96
N VAL A 35 3.34 -5.39 -5.41
CA VAL A 35 3.01 -3.96 -5.43
C VAL A 35 2.23 -3.64 -4.15
N TYR A 36 2.86 -2.93 -3.22
CA TYR A 36 2.26 -2.53 -1.95
C TYR A 36 1.77 -1.08 -2.02
N PHE A 37 0.46 -0.89 -1.90
CA PHE A 37 -0.20 0.42 -1.94
C PHE A 37 -0.34 1.03 -0.54
N ILE A 38 0.14 2.27 -0.39
CA ILE A 38 0.09 3.08 0.83
C ILE A 38 -0.89 4.23 0.60
N THR A 39 -1.98 4.22 1.37
CA THR A 39 -3.09 5.15 1.20
C THR A 39 -2.71 6.58 1.61
N GLY A 40 -3.39 7.55 1.00
CA GLY A 40 -3.36 8.95 1.42
C GLY A 40 -4.39 9.25 2.51
N ASN A 41 -4.51 10.52 2.89
CA ASN A 41 -5.49 10.95 3.89
C ASN A 41 -6.88 11.19 3.26
N PRO A 42 -8.00 10.69 3.82
CA PRO A 42 -8.09 9.75 4.93
C PRO A 42 -7.63 8.33 4.57
N GLY A 43 -6.92 7.69 5.50
CA GLY A 43 -6.11 6.48 5.31
C GLY A 43 -6.84 5.19 4.95
N LEU A 44 -8.02 5.21 4.33
CA LEU A 44 -8.79 4.01 4.01
C LEU A 44 -8.46 3.45 2.63
N ILE A 45 -8.17 2.14 2.55
CA ILE A 45 -7.87 1.47 1.28
C ILE A 45 -9.09 1.36 0.36
N ALA A 46 -10.30 1.37 0.92
CA ALA A 46 -11.52 1.28 0.16
C ALA A 46 -11.67 2.40 -0.88
N TYR A 47 -11.10 3.59 -0.65
CA TYR A 47 -11.07 4.67 -1.66
C TYR A 47 -10.26 4.32 -2.92
N TYR A 48 -9.30 3.41 -2.81
CA TYR A 48 -8.35 3.08 -3.88
C TYR A 48 -8.65 1.74 -4.55
N THR A 49 -9.70 1.04 -4.11
CA THR A 49 -10.02 -0.31 -4.60
C THR A 49 -10.21 -0.33 -6.12
N GLU A 50 -11.03 0.57 -6.66
CA GLU A 50 -11.27 0.65 -8.12
C GLU A 50 -10.02 1.10 -8.89
N PHE A 51 -9.22 2.00 -8.30
CA PHE A 51 -7.95 2.42 -8.89
C PHE A 51 -6.98 1.22 -9.01
N ILE A 52 -6.77 0.46 -7.94
CA ILE A 52 -5.85 -0.69 -7.91
C ILE A 52 -6.32 -1.78 -8.88
N ARG A 53 -7.63 -2.08 -8.92
CA ARG A 53 -8.21 -3.02 -9.89
C ARG A 53 -7.98 -2.57 -11.34
N THR A 54 -8.18 -1.29 -11.62
CA THR A 54 -7.97 -0.73 -12.95
C THR A 54 -6.50 -0.81 -13.36
N VAL A 55 -5.57 -0.50 -12.45
CA VAL A 55 -4.13 -0.65 -12.70
C VAL A 55 -3.79 -2.11 -13.01
N GLN A 56 -4.24 -3.05 -12.17
CA GLN A 56 -3.98 -4.47 -12.39
C GLN A 56 -4.53 -4.95 -13.73
N HIS A 57 -5.78 -4.61 -14.05
CA HIS A 57 -6.43 -4.97 -15.31
C HIS A 57 -5.68 -4.40 -16.53
N ASN A 58 -5.21 -3.15 -16.46
CA ASN A 58 -4.46 -2.55 -17.57
C ASN A 58 -3.07 -3.17 -17.76
N LEU A 59 -2.45 -3.66 -16.68
CA LEU A 59 -1.21 -4.42 -16.78
C LEU A 59 -1.44 -5.80 -17.37
N SER A 60 -2.54 -6.49 -17.01
CA SER A 60 -2.85 -7.80 -17.59
C SER A 60 -3.23 -7.74 -19.08
N LEU A 61 -3.73 -6.60 -19.56
CA LEU A 61 -4.06 -6.39 -20.99
C LEU A 61 -2.86 -6.07 -21.87
N LYS A 62 -1.72 -5.67 -21.30
CA LYS A 62 -0.52 -5.29 -22.06
C LYS A 62 0.59 -6.29 -21.75
N PRO A 63 0.63 -7.44 -22.44
CA PRO A 63 1.81 -8.29 -22.39
C PRO A 63 3.03 -7.43 -22.70
N ILE A 64 3.94 -7.32 -21.75
CA ILE A 64 5.23 -6.66 -22.00
C ILE A 64 5.84 -7.46 -23.16
N PRO A 65 6.15 -6.85 -24.32
CA PRO A 65 6.79 -7.59 -25.39
C PRO A 65 8.06 -8.19 -24.82
N SER A 66 8.06 -9.53 -24.72
CA SER A 66 9.25 -10.27 -24.39
C SER A 66 10.31 -9.80 -25.36
N SER A 67 11.42 -9.31 -24.83
CA SER A 67 12.59 -8.95 -25.62
C SER A 67 13.12 -10.22 -26.28
N SER A 68 12.47 -10.62 -27.37
CA SER A 68 12.96 -11.62 -28.29
C SER A 68 14.22 -11.04 -28.92
N SER A 69 15.36 -11.46 -28.37
CA SER A 69 16.58 -11.74 -29.11
C SER A 69 16.96 -10.70 -30.17
N SER A 70 17.61 -9.62 -29.75
CA SER A 70 18.61 -8.97 -30.60
C SER A 70 19.92 -8.93 -29.84
N SER A 71 20.82 -9.80 -30.30
CA SER A 71 22.22 -9.92 -29.95
C SER A 71 22.97 -8.57 -29.90
N SER A 72 23.93 -8.51 -28.97
CA SER A 72 25.11 -7.64 -28.95
C SER A 72 24.96 -6.23 -28.35
N ALA A 73 25.32 -6.07 -27.08
CA ALA A 73 26.45 -5.23 -26.62
C ALA A 73 26.46 -5.08 -25.08
N THR A 74 27.55 -5.57 -24.48
CA THR A 74 28.26 -5.11 -23.27
C THR A 74 27.58 -4.22 -22.22
N SER A 75 27.54 -4.76 -20.99
CA SER A 75 27.67 -4.09 -19.67
C SER A 75 26.64 -3.02 -19.29
N SER A 76 25.59 -3.42 -18.54
CA SER A 76 25.22 -2.91 -17.20
C SER A 76 23.79 -3.37 -16.80
N GLU A 77 23.67 -3.87 -15.57
CA GLU A 77 22.45 -4.02 -14.76
C GLU A 77 21.19 -4.68 -15.37
N GLN A 78 21.26 -6.01 -15.40
CA GLN A 78 20.24 -6.99 -14.97
C GLN A 78 18.81 -6.47 -14.65
N THR A 79 18.08 -6.00 -15.65
CA THR A 79 16.61 -5.95 -15.64
C THR A 79 16.06 -7.25 -16.24
N LYS A 80 16.01 -8.31 -15.42
CA LYS A 80 15.22 -9.51 -15.77
C LYS A 80 13.77 -9.06 -15.91
N ALA A 81 13.24 -9.08 -17.13
CA ALA A 81 11.87 -8.73 -17.42
C ALA A 81 10.95 -9.59 -16.54
N PHE A 82 10.17 -8.92 -15.67
CA PHE A 82 9.11 -9.57 -14.91
C PHE A 82 8.08 -10.08 -15.92
N GLN A 83 7.98 -11.41 -16.07
CA GLN A 83 6.85 -11.97 -16.81
C GLN A 83 5.56 -11.57 -16.07
N ASP A 84 4.57 -11.10 -16.82
CA ASP A 84 3.30 -10.54 -16.34
C ASP A 84 2.49 -11.45 -15.40
N SER A 85 2.92 -12.70 -15.19
CA SER A 85 2.19 -13.74 -14.46
C SER A 85 2.34 -13.70 -12.94
N ASP A 86 3.27 -12.94 -12.36
CA ASP A 86 3.57 -13.02 -10.91
C ASP A 86 3.43 -11.68 -10.15
N ILE A 87 2.64 -10.73 -10.63
CA ILE A 87 2.41 -9.45 -9.93
C ILE A 87 1.23 -9.56 -8.95
N ILE A 88 1.50 -9.35 -7.67
CA ILE A 88 0.50 -9.30 -6.59
C ILE A 88 0.31 -7.86 -6.18
N PHE A 89 -0.93 -7.37 -6.17
CA PHE A 89 -1.27 -6.08 -5.57
C PHE A 89 -1.77 -6.29 -4.16
N HIS A 90 -1.26 -5.52 -3.22
CA HIS A 90 -1.77 -5.49 -1.86
C HIS A 90 -1.85 -4.05 -1.35
N GLY A 91 -2.81 -3.75 -0.50
CA GLY A 91 -2.87 -2.49 0.23
C GLY A 91 -3.75 -2.62 1.46
N THR A 92 -3.49 -1.79 2.46
CA THR A 92 -4.24 -1.76 3.71
C THR A 92 -4.65 -0.33 4.04
N SER A 93 -5.72 -0.18 4.81
CA SER A 93 -5.96 1.06 5.53
C SER A 93 -4.78 1.35 6.46
N LEU A 94 -4.48 2.64 6.69
CA LEU A 94 -3.51 3.05 7.71
C LEU A 94 -4.10 2.77 9.10
N ASP A 95 -3.24 2.38 10.03
CA ASP A 95 -3.62 2.07 11.40
C ASP A 95 -4.36 3.26 12.05
N GLY A 96 -5.50 2.99 12.69
CA GLY A 96 -6.41 3.98 13.26
C GLY A 96 -7.52 4.47 12.31
N PHE A 97 -7.42 4.21 11.01
CA PHE A 97 -8.48 4.51 10.03
C PHE A 97 -9.39 3.31 9.73
N GLU A 98 -9.07 2.11 10.22
CA GLU A 98 -9.83 0.91 9.93
C GLU A 98 -11.29 1.05 10.40
N LEU A 99 -12.20 0.57 9.57
CA LEU A 99 -13.64 0.55 9.87
C LEU A 99 -14.03 -0.68 10.69
N SER A 100 -13.25 -1.74 10.54
CA SER A 100 -13.41 -2.99 11.28
C SER A 100 -12.64 -2.91 12.60
N ARG A 101 -11.87 -3.96 12.92
CA ARG A 101 -11.02 -3.97 14.11
C ARG A 101 -9.63 -3.41 13.78
N PRO A 102 -8.96 -2.77 14.76
CA PRO A 102 -7.57 -2.37 14.60
C PRO A 102 -6.69 -3.54 14.16
N THR A 103 -5.76 -3.28 13.25
CA THR A 103 -4.78 -4.27 12.78
C THR A 103 -3.91 -4.79 13.94
N ASP A 104 -3.58 -3.92 14.90
CA ASP A 104 -2.93 -4.27 16.15
C ASP A 104 -3.68 -3.62 17.34
N PRO A 105 -4.37 -4.41 18.18
CA PRO A 105 -5.14 -3.88 19.31
C PRO A 105 -4.26 -3.35 20.45
N THR A 106 -2.94 -3.57 20.40
CA THR A 106 -1.99 -3.08 21.41
C THR A 106 -1.52 -1.67 21.14
N VAL A 107 -1.80 -1.13 19.95
CA VAL A 107 -1.40 0.21 19.55
C VAL A 107 -2.31 1.26 20.19
N ASP A 108 -1.71 2.22 20.87
CA ASP A 108 -2.43 3.38 21.40
C ASP A 108 -2.73 4.38 20.27
N LEU A 109 -4.01 4.76 20.13
CA LEU A 109 -4.51 5.61 19.05
C LEU A 109 -4.87 7.01 19.60
N PRO A 110 -4.63 8.09 18.85
CA PRO A 110 -4.22 8.14 17.44
C PRO A 110 -2.71 8.02 17.22
N LEU A 111 -2.32 7.51 16.06
CA LEU A 111 -0.92 7.43 15.64
C LEU A 111 -0.43 8.75 15.03
N SER A 112 0.78 9.16 15.44
CA SER A 112 1.57 10.17 14.73
C SER A 112 2.14 9.63 13.41
N LEU A 113 2.57 10.52 12.53
CA LEU A 113 3.17 10.15 11.24
C LEU A 113 4.43 9.26 11.37
N PRO A 114 5.38 9.50 12.30
CA PRO A 114 6.49 8.58 12.53
C PRO A 114 6.04 7.17 12.97
N GLN A 115 4.99 7.09 13.79
CA GLN A 115 4.42 5.80 14.19
C GLN A 115 3.75 5.11 12.99
N GLN A 116 3.03 5.85 12.14
CA GLN A 116 2.45 5.31 10.90
C GLN A 116 3.52 4.74 9.97
N ILE A 117 4.63 5.45 9.76
CA ILE A 117 5.77 4.96 8.97
C ILE A 117 6.28 3.62 9.52
N THR A 118 6.43 3.55 10.85
CA THR A 118 6.88 2.34 11.52
C THR A 118 5.88 1.19 11.32
N GLN A 119 4.58 1.44 11.43
CA GLN A 119 3.56 0.40 11.25
C GLN A 119 3.44 -0.07 9.81
N VAL A 120 3.44 0.85 8.83
CA VAL A 120 3.42 0.50 7.40
C VAL A 120 4.59 -0.41 7.05
N ARG A 121 5.79 -0.08 7.54
CA ARG A 121 6.98 -0.93 7.36
C ARG A 121 6.79 -2.33 7.94
N ARG A 122 6.27 -2.45 9.17
CA ARG A 122 5.95 -3.75 9.78
C ARG A 122 4.90 -4.51 9.00
N ASN A 123 3.89 -3.82 8.46
CA ASN A 123 2.81 -4.43 7.68
C ASN A 123 3.34 -5.00 6.36
N ILE A 124 4.23 -4.28 5.67
CA ILE A 124 4.94 -4.79 4.49
C ILE A 124 5.70 -6.07 4.86
N GLY A 125 6.46 -6.05 5.95
CA GLY A 125 7.24 -7.20 6.40
C GLY A 125 6.40 -8.43 6.73
N ARG A 126 5.31 -8.23 7.49
CA ARG A 126 4.33 -9.29 7.82
C ARG A 126 3.72 -9.89 6.56
N LYS A 127 3.30 -9.04 5.62
CA LYS A 127 2.67 -9.50 4.37
C LYS A 127 3.65 -10.22 3.46
N VAL A 128 4.90 -9.78 3.37
CA VAL A 128 5.94 -10.51 2.62
C VAL A 128 6.20 -11.87 3.26
N ALA A 129 6.28 -11.96 4.59
CA ALA A 129 6.46 -13.24 5.29
C ALA A 129 5.28 -14.18 5.04
N GLU A 130 4.05 -13.66 5.04
CA GLU A 130 2.83 -14.39 4.69
C GLU A 130 2.90 -14.96 3.26
N PHE A 131 3.16 -14.12 2.26
CA PHE A 131 3.26 -14.59 0.87
C PHE A 131 4.44 -15.54 0.67
N THR A 132 5.60 -15.27 1.26
CA THR A 132 6.76 -16.17 1.15
C THR A 132 6.40 -17.58 1.62
N ARG A 133 5.63 -17.71 2.71
CA ARG A 133 5.13 -19.01 3.20
C ARG A 133 4.11 -19.63 2.24
N GLU A 134 3.18 -18.83 1.73
CA GLU A 134 2.16 -19.28 0.77
C GLU A 134 2.81 -19.86 -0.50
N PHE A 135 3.72 -19.13 -1.14
CA PHE A 135 4.39 -19.57 -2.37
C PHE A 135 5.37 -20.73 -2.13
N SER A 136 6.10 -20.74 -1.01
CA SER A 136 6.97 -21.89 -0.67
C SER A 136 6.17 -23.19 -0.52
N SER A 137 4.93 -23.12 -0.01
CA SER A 137 4.06 -24.29 0.10
C SER A 137 3.50 -24.80 -1.23
N ARG A 138 3.45 -23.95 -2.26
CA ARG A 138 2.98 -24.30 -3.61
C ARG A 138 4.09 -24.89 -4.48
N SER A 139 5.34 -24.48 -4.25
CA SER A 139 6.50 -24.95 -5.01
C SER A 139 7.11 -26.26 -4.49
N SER A 140 6.81 -26.67 -3.25
CA SER A 140 7.34 -27.90 -2.65
C SER A 140 6.81 -29.21 -3.28
N SER A 141 5.91 -29.14 -4.26
CA SER A 141 5.52 -30.28 -5.10
C SER A 141 6.44 -30.52 -6.31
N SER A 142 7.44 -29.66 -6.54
CA SER A 142 8.41 -29.83 -7.63
C SER A 142 9.81 -29.38 -7.19
N SER A 143 10.74 -30.34 -7.14
CA SER A 143 12.19 -30.21 -6.92
C SER A 143 12.70 -29.74 -5.55
N SER A 144 13.37 -30.69 -4.89
CA SER A 144 14.33 -30.53 -3.82
C SER A 144 15.66 -29.99 -4.36
N ASP A 145 15.84 -28.68 -4.38
CA ASP A 145 17.18 -28.10 -4.36
C ASP A 145 17.13 -26.78 -3.59
N GLY A 146 17.94 -26.71 -2.53
CA GLY A 146 17.94 -25.67 -1.51
C GLY A 146 18.55 -24.35 -1.97
N GLU A 147 18.08 -23.78 -3.07
CA GLU A 147 18.45 -22.43 -3.44
C GLU A 147 17.68 -21.47 -2.51
N SER A 148 18.43 -20.83 -1.60
CA SER A 148 17.92 -19.81 -0.69
C SER A 148 17.33 -18.68 -1.52
N GLN A 149 16.03 -18.78 -1.74
CA GLN A 149 15.24 -17.84 -2.49
C GLN A 149 15.41 -16.43 -1.84
N GLY A 150 16.23 -15.57 -2.44
CA GLY A 150 16.61 -14.23 -1.93
C GLY A 150 15.43 -13.25 -1.76
N PRO A 151 15.61 -12.02 -1.25
CA PRO A 151 14.50 -11.17 -0.79
C PRO A 151 13.37 -10.99 -1.82
N MET A 152 12.11 -11.00 -1.38
CA MET A 152 10.96 -10.74 -2.25
C MET A 152 11.04 -9.31 -2.81
N PRO A 153 10.95 -9.11 -4.13
CA PRO A 153 10.95 -7.77 -4.71
C PRO A 153 9.62 -7.07 -4.42
N VAL A 154 9.70 -5.81 -3.98
CA VAL A 154 8.53 -4.99 -3.63
C VAL A 154 8.57 -3.65 -4.37
N VAL A 155 7.51 -3.32 -5.08
CA VAL A 155 7.23 -1.96 -5.55
C VAL A 155 6.33 -1.29 -4.52
N LEU A 156 6.76 -0.16 -3.98
CA LEU A 156 5.90 0.66 -3.13
C LEU A 156 5.15 1.66 -4.00
N MET A 157 3.87 1.87 -3.73
CA MET A 157 3.06 2.90 -4.38
C MET A 157 2.34 3.72 -3.31
N GLY A 158 2.54 5.04 -3.29
CA GLY A 158 2.00 5.90 -2.24
C GLY A 158 1.21 7.08 -2.82
N HIS A 159 0.05 7.38 -2.24
CA HIS A 159 -0.74 8.57 -2.60
C HIS A 159 -0.69 9.64 -1.51
N SER A 160 -0.48 10.91 -1.89
CA SER A 160 -0.48 12.05 -0.94
C SER A 160 0.48 11.80 0.24
N VAL A 161 0.01 11.81 1.49
CA VAL A 161 0.83 11.44 2.66
C VAL A 161 1.44 10.04 2.56
N GLY A 162 0.78 9.10 1.87
CA GLY A 162 1.31 7.77 1.59
C GLY A 162 2.57 7.79 0.71
N ALA A 163 2.73 8.79 -0.17
CA ALA A 163 3.96 8.99 -0.93
C ALA A 163 5.12 9.42 -0.02
N TYR A 164 4.83 10.28 0.97
CA TYR A 164 5.82 10.63 2.00
C TYR A 164 6.20 9.41 2.86
N ILE A 165 5.21 8.64 3.33
CA ILE A 165 5.44 7.42 4.09
C ILE A 165 6.32 6.44 3.30
N LEU A 166 6.01 6.23 2.02
CA LEU A 166 6.80 5.40 1.11
C LEU A 166 8.28 5.83 1.09
N MET A 167 8.55 7.12 0.92
CA MET A 167 9.92 7.64 0.84
C MET A 167 10.67 7.39 2.16
N GLU A 168 10.03 7.66 3.30
CA GLU A 168 10.62 7.40 4.62
C GLU A 168 10.86 5.91 4.86
N VAL A 169 9.96 5.03 4.44
CA VAL A 169 10.15 3.57 4.51
C VAL A 169 11.38 3.14 3.70
N ILE A 170 11.56 3.66 2.48
CA ILE A 170 12.74 3.37 1.65
C ILE A 170 14.01 3.93 2.31
N ALA A 171 13.98 5.17 2.81
CA ALA A 171 15.13 5.80 3.45
C ALA A 171 15.59 5.03 4.70
N GLN A 172 14.64 4.60 5.55
CA GLN A 172 14.93 3.76 6.71
C GLN A 172 15.47 2.39 6.30
N TRP A 173 14.89 1.76 5.27
CA TRP A 173 15.40 0.49 4.75
C TRP A 173 16.85 0.62 4.25
N GLN A 174 17.18 1.68 3.51
CA GLN A 174 18.54 1.94 3.01
C GLN A 174 19.55 2.17 4.13
N ALA A 175 19.18 2.96 5.15
CA ALA A 175 20.02 3.23 6.31
C ALA A 175 20.39 1.93 7.04
N GLU A 176 19.44 1.00 7.17
CA GLU A 176 19.70 -0.30 7.79
C GLU A 176 20.56 -1.23 6.95
N GLN A 177 20.43 -1.23 5.63
CA GLN A 177 21.34 -2.01 4.78
C GLN A 177 22.79 -1.50 4.91
N GLY A 178 22.99 -0.18 5.02
CA GLY A 178 24.30 0.41 5.27
C GLY A 178 24.92 -0.04 6.60
N GLN A 179 24.11 -0.14 7.66
CA GLN A 179 24.58 -0.58 8.99
C GLN A 179 24.81 -2.10 9.07
N ARG A 180 24.06 -2.91 8.31
CA ARG A 180 24.24 -4.38 8.27
C ARG A 180 25.59 -4.80 7.72
N HIS A 181 26.22 -3.96 6.90
CA HIS A 181 27.55 -4.24 6.34
C HIS A 181 28.70 -4.04 7.36
N GLU A 182 28.47 -3.35 8.48
CA GLU A 182 29.54 -2.94 9.40
C GLU A 182 29.62 -3.70 10.74
N GLY A 183 28.69 -4.59 11.13
CA GLY A 183 28.94 -5.34 12.37
C GLY A 183 27.93 -6.28 13.02
N GLU A 184 26.67 -6.41 12.56
CA GLU A 184 25.69 -7.22 13.31
C GLU A 184 25.02 -8.31 12.46
N LYS A 185 25.62 -9.51 12.46
CA LYS A 185 24.94 -10.76 12.10
C LYS A 185 24.08 -11.23 13.27
N GLY A 186 22.92 -10.61 13.51
CA GLY A 186 21.92 -11.24 14.39
C GLY A 186 21.00 -10.30 15.15
N LYS A 187 19.99 -9.74 14.48
CA LYS A 187 18.69 -9.22 14.98
C LYS A 187 18.07 -8.41 13.83
N LYS A 188 16.81 -8.51 13.40
CA LYS A 188 15.56 -9.16 13.81
C LYS A 188 14.98 -9.87 12.59
N LYS A 189 14.42 -11.07 12.76
CA LYS A 189 13.84 -11.90 11.68
C LYS A 189 12.35 -11.63 11.43
N ASP A 190 11.76 -10.67 12.14
CA ASP A 190 10.30 -10.49 12.21
C ASP A 190 9.73 -9.57 11.11
N GLU A 191 10.57 -8.89 10.32
CA GLU A 191 10.12 -7.95 9.27
C GLU A 191 10.12 -8.52 7.85
N GLY A 192 10.23 -9.85 7.70
CA GLY A 192 10.27 -10.50 6.38
C GLY A 192 11.52 -10.14 5.55
N ASP A 193 11.89 -11.00 4.61
CA ASP A 193 13.03 -10.72 3.72
C ASP A 193 12.51 -10.10 2.42
N TRP A 194 12.62 -8.77 2.31
CA TRP A 194 12.10 -8.01 1.18
C TRP A 194 13.05 -6.89 0.72
N ARG A 195 12.95 -6.56 -0.58
CA ARG A 195 13.78 -5.55 -1.24
C ARG A 195 12.90 -4.57 -2.03
N PRO A 196 12.89 -3.27 -1.71
CA PRO A 196 12.25 -2.27 -2.56
C PRO A 196 12.98 -2.23 -3.91
N VAL A 197 12.24 -2.43 -5.01
CA VAL A 197 12.78 -2.35 -6.39
C VAL A 197 12.35 -1.08 -7.11
N ALA A 198 11.24 -0.48 -6.71
CA ALA A 198 10.78 0.81 -7.22
C ALA A 198 9.82 1.49 -6.22
N GLY A 199 9.69 2.81 -6.34
CA GLY A 199 8.72 3.62 -5.63
C GLY A 199 7.89 4.46 -6.61
N ILE A 200 6.57 4.37 -6.53
CA ILE A 200 5.63 5.15 -7.36
C ILE A 200 4.94 6.17 -6.47
N ASN A 201 5.31 7.43 -6.63
CA ASN A 201 4.75 8.54 -5.86
C ASN A 201 3.60 9.20 -6.62
N LEU A 202 2.38 9.01 -6.12
CA LEU A 202 1.18 9.69 -6.62
C LEU A 202 1.04 11.03 -5.88
N PHE A 203 1.89 11.99 -6.25
CA PHE A 203 1.83 13.36 -5.73
C PHE A 203 0.68 14.13 -6.39
N PRO A 204 -0.10 14.93 -5.65
CA PRO A 204 -0.63 16.14 -6.24
C PRO A 204 0.55 17.10 -6.47
N THR A 205 0.62 17.77 -7.62
CA THR A 205 1.66 18.77 -7.91
C THR A 205 1.65 19.86 -6.82
N VAL A 206 2.62 19.83 -5.91
CA VAL A 206 2.72 20.72 -4.73
C VAL A 206 2.81 22.20 -5.13
N THR A 207 3.28 22.47 -6.36
CA THR A 207 3.37 23.82 -6.93
C THR A 207 2.02 24.53 -7.07
N GLU A 208 0.91 23.79 -7.15
CA GLU A 208 -0.43 24.36 -7.36
C GLU A 208 -1.32 24.31 -6.11
N ILE A 209 -1.03 23.48 -5.09
CA ILE A 209 -1.88 23.39 -3.89
C ILE A 209 -1.83 24.70 -3.10
N ALA A 210 -0.64 25.21 -2.77
CA ALA A 210 -0.50 26.46 -2.02
C ALA A 210 -1.01 27.69 -2.80
N LYS A 211 -1.06 27.62 -4.13
CA LYS A 211 -1.57 28.68 -5.01
C LYS A 211 -3.05 28.54 -5.34
N SER A 212 -3.62 27.35 -5.19
CA SER A 212 -5.05 27.12 -5.39
C SER A 212 -5.87 27.96 -4.41
N GLU A 213 -7.05 28.39 -4.86
CA GLU A 213 -7.95 29.21 -4.05
C GLU A 213 -8.27 28.54 -2.70
N LYS A 214 -8.37 27.20 -2.68
CA LYS A 214 -8.57 26.41 -1.46
C LYS A 214 -7.31 26.31 -0.58
N GLY A 215 -6.11 26.22 -1.15
CA GLY A 215 -4.88 26.18 -0.36
C GLY A 215 -4.52 27.52 0.29
N ARG A 216 -4.82 28.64 -0.38
CA ARG A 216 -4.75 29.99 0.23
C ARG A 216 -5.75 30.15 1.37
N GLN A 217 -6.97 29.64 1.23
CA GLN A 217 -7.99 29.67 2.29
C GLN A 217 -7.60 28.81 3.50
N LEU A 218 -6.96 27.66 3.28
CA LEU A 218 -6.53 26.76 4.36
C LEU A 218 -5.30 27.28 5.14
N SER A 219 -4.42 28.06 4.51
CA SER A 219 -3.25 28.67 5.17
C SER A 219 -3.63 29.64 6.29
N TRP A 220 -4.78 30.33 6.18
CA TRP A 220 -5.32 31.14 7.27
C TRP A 220 -5.78 30.28 8.45
N PHE A 221 -6.42 29.13 8.18
CA PHE A 221 -6.93 28.23 9.21
C PHE A 221 -5.80 27.56 10.02
N LEU A 222 -4.72 27.16 9.34
CA LEU A 222 -3.55 26.51 9.97
C LEU A 222 -2.76 27.43 10.94
N ASN A 223 -2.94 28.74 10.84
CA ASN A 223 -2.25 29.73 11.67
C ASN A 223 -3.06 30.20 12.89
N LEU A 224 -4.22 29.59 13.19
CA LEU A 224 -5.01 29.97 14.36
C LEU A 224 -4.31 29.55 15.68
N PRO A 225 -4.16 30.46 16.66
CA PRO A 225 -3.72 30.07 18.00
C PRO A 225 -4.74 29.13 18.65
N HIS A 226 -4.26 28.15 19.43
CA HIS A 226 -5.07 27.11 20.08
C HIS A 226 -5.79 26.13 19.12
N LEU A 227 -5.29 25.97 17.90
CA LEU A 227 -5.79 24.99 16.92
C LEU A 227 -6.00 23.57 17.47
N PRO A 228 -5.14 23.01 18.36
CA PRO A 228 -5.41 21.69 18.96
C PRO A 228 -6.68 21.65 19.81
N VAL A 229 -7.02 22.74 20.49
CA VAL A 229 -8.23 22.85 21.31
C VAL A 229 -9.46 22.99 20.42
N VAL A 230 -9.37 23.81 19.37
CA VAL A 230 -10.44 23.95 18.36
C VAL A 230 -10.66 22.62 17.63
N ALA A 231 -9.59 21.94 17.22
CA ALA A 231 -9.64 20.60 16.63
C ALA A 231 -10.34 19.61 17.58
N HIS A 232 -10.08 19.66 18.89
CA HIS A 232 -10.80 18.83 19.87
C HIS A 232 -12.31 19.09 19.86
N TYR A 233 -12.76 20.35 19.87
CA TYR A 233 -14.19 20.66 19.78
C TYR A 233 -14.80 20.26 18.43
N ILE A 234 -14.04 20.45 17.34
CA ILE A 234 -14.41 19.97 16.00
C ILE A 234 -14.60 18.45 16.00
N THR A 235 -13.70 17.66 16.61
CA THR A 235 -13.89 16.19 16.72
C THR A 235 -15.22 15.84 17.37
N ARG A 236 -15.60 16.54 18.46
CA ARG A 236 -16.84 16.28 19.20
C ARG A 236 -18.07 16.63 18.37
N VAL A 237 -18.02 17.73 17.64
CA VAL A 237 -19.09 18.17 16.75
C VAL A 237 -19.24 17.20 15.57
N PHE A 238 -18.14 16.81 14.92
CA PHE A 238 -18.13 15.81 13.85
C PHE A 238 -18.47 14.39 14.31
N GLN A 239 -18.43 14.07 15.61
CA GLN A 239 -18.94 12.80 16.13
C GLN A 239 -20.47 12.80 16.33
N VAL A 240 -21.10 13.99 16.43
CA VAL A 240 -22.53 14.13 16.73
C VAL A 240 -23.34 14.46 15.47
N ILE A 241 -22.83 15.34 14.60
CA ILE A 241 -23.48 15.74 13.34
C ILE A 241 -23.82 14.57 12.38
N PRO A 242 -22.99 13.51 12.21
CA PRO A 242 -23.26 12.42 11.27
C PRO A 242 -24.48 11.58 11.65
N ARG A 243 -24.98 11.72 12.88
CA ARG A 243 -26.19 11.05 13.37
C ARG A 243 -27.47 11.78 12.98
N LEU A 244 -27.38 12.92 12.32
CA LEU A 244 -28.53 13.68 11.84
C LEU A 244 -29.03 13.09 10.51
N PRO A 245 -30.22 12.46 10.48
CA PRO A 245 -30.68 11.68 9.31
C PRO A 245 -31.02 12.53 8.08
N PHE A 246 -31.04 13.85 8.22
CA PHE A 246 -31.42 14.80 7.17
C PHE A 246 -30.23 15.41 6.43
N LEU A 247 -28.99 15.10 6.83
CA LEU A 247 -27.79 15.68 6.23
C LEU A 247 -26.91 14.58 5.64
N ASP A 248 -26.92 14.49 4.31
CA ASP A 248 -26.10 13.55 3.54
C ASP A 248 -24.70 14.11 3.30
N TRP A 249 -24.00 14.35 4.40
CA TRP A 249 -22.70 15.01 4.42
C TRP A 249 -21.64 14.24 3.62
N ALA A 250 -21.78 12.92 3.50
CA ALA A 250 -20.88 12.09 2.70
C ALA A 250 -21.04 12.34 1.19
N ALA A 251 -22.26 12.60 0.70
CA ALA A 251 -22.48 13.01 -0.69
C ALA A 251 -21.92 14.40 -0.99
N ALA A 252 -21.94 15.30 0.00
CA ALA A 252 -21.35 16.63 -0.14
C ALA A 252 -19.82 16.61 -0.24
N LEU A 253 -19.17 15.63 0.40
CA LEU A 253 -17.71 15.47 0.38
C LEU A 253 -17.23 14.62 -0.80
N ASN A 254 -18.02 13.64 -1.23
CA ASN A 254 -17.66 12.73 -2.32
C ASN A 254 -18.87 12.45 -3.24
N PRO A 255 -18.79 12.84 -4.53
CA PRO A 255 -19.90 12.62 -5.46
C PRO A 255 -20.05 11.15 -5.90
N GLY A 256 -19.02 10.32 -5.73
CA GLY A 256 -19.06 8.90 -6.10
C GLY A 256 -19.77 8.04 -5.05
N PRO A 257 -20.65 7.09 -5.44
CA PRO A 257 -21.46 6.31 -4.50
C PRO A 257 -20.61 5.44 -3.56
N LEU A 258 -19.53 4.85 -4.07
CA LEU A 258 -18.60 4.05 -3.27
C LEU A 258 -17.82 4.92 -2.28
N CYS A 259 -17.23 6.03 -2.77
CA CYS A 259 -16.49 6.96 -1.91
C CYS A 259 -17.38 7.54 -0.81
N ARG A 260 -18.65 7.84 -1.12
CA ARG A 260 -19.64 8.29 -0.14
C ARG A 260 -19.85 7.26 0.98
N GLU A 261 -20.00 5.99 0.65
CA GLU A 261 -20.14 4.92 1.65
C GLU A 261 -18.89 4.79 2.53
N VAL A 262 -17.70 4.84 1.93
CA VAL A 262 -16.42 4.81 2.66
C VAL A 262 -16.28 6.02 3.59
N THR A 263 -16.63 7.21 3.12
CA THR A 263 -16.60 8.41 3.96
C THR A 263 -17.58 8.25 5.11
N ALA A 264 -18.82 7.85 4.84
CA ALA A 264 -19.84 7.58 5.85
C ALA A 264 -19.35 6.61 6.93
N GLY A 265 -18.73 5.51 6.51
CA GLY A 265 -18.07 4.56 7.39
C GLY A 265 -17.00 5.22 8.28
N MET A 266 -16.08 5.97 7.69
CA MET A 266 -14.99 6.64 8.42
C MET A 266 -15.48 7.57 9.52
N VAL A 267 -16.48 8.38 9.23
CA VAL A 267 -16.95 9.39 10.18
C VAL A 267 -17.79 8.78 11.31
N THR A 268 -18.46 7.66 11.02
CA THR A 268 -19.17 6.88 12.05
C THR A 268 -18.25 5.94 12.83
N SER A 269 -17.02 5.72 12.37
CA SER A 269 -16.06 4.82 13.02
C SER A 269 -15.54 5.41 14.34
N ARG A 270 -15.09 4.52 15.23
CA ARG A 270 -14.65 4.88 16.58
C ARG A 270 -13.47 5.86 16.56
N ASN A 271 -12.55 5.67 15.61
CA ASN A 271 -11.26 6.35 15.60
C ASN A 271 -11.02 7.19 14.34
N GLY A 272 -11.81 7.04 13.26
CA GLY A 272 -11.52 7.66 11.96
C GLY A 272 -11.35 9.18 12.03
N ILE A 273 -12.27 9.89 12.69
CA ILE A 273 -12.15 11.36 12.92
C ILE A 273 -10.99 11.71 13.86
N ARG A 274 -10.70 10.86 14.85
CA ARG A 274 -9.63 11.13 15.83
C ARG A 274 -8.24 10.88 15.23
N GLN A 275 -8.13 9.97 14.28
CA GLN A 275 -6.90 9.66 13.56
C GLN A 275 -6.62 10.67 12.43
N LEU A 276 -7.67 11.32 11.91
CA LEU A 276 -7.60 12.34 10.88
C LEU A 276 -7.05 13.70 11.39
N LEU A 277 -7.24 14.01 12.67
CA LEU A 277 -6.97 15.30 13.30
C LEU A 277 -5.73 15.25 14.19
#